data_AF-A0A6C0DXM3-F1
#
_entry.id   AF-A0A6C0DXM3-F1
#
_cell.length_a   1.000
_cell.length_b   1.000
_cell.length_c   1.000
_cell.angle_alpha   90.00
_cell.angle_beta   90.00
_cell.angle_gamma   90.00
#
_symmetry.space_group_name_H-M   'P 1'
#
loop_
_entity.id
_entity.type
_entity.pdbx_description
1 polymer ?
#
loop_
_entity_poly.entity_id
_entity_poly.type
_entity_poly.pdbx_seq_one_letter_code
_entity_poly.pdbx_strand_id
1 'polypeptide(L)'
;MRRSIKTRVNRRTVNRRTVNRRTVNRRTVKKAPKYDFDVPYPQLVEWYQSTFTKLGWMILAKKNGMMDKVLVYQNGIQRLHYALCKKIKGMHDKDKKADLLIMKENVETLQEHVKRDFS
;
A
#
# COMPACT_ATOMS: atom_id res chain seq x y z
N MET A 1 49.41 71.77 6.28
CA MET A 1 49.93 70.47 5.77
C MET A 1 48.81 69.43 5.74
N ARG A 2 48.63 68.77 4.58
CA ARG A 2 48.10 67.40 4.35
C ARG A 2 46.73 67.05 4.97
N ARG A 3 45.63 67.10 4.19
CA ARG A 3 45.07 65.98 3.39
C ARG A 3 44.82 64.70 4.22
N SER A 4 43.58 64.22 4.26
CA SER A 4 43.12 63.15 3.35
C SER A 4 41.88 62.45 3.90
N ILE A 5 40.80 62.55 3.12
CA ILE A 5 39.61 61.71 3.12
C ILE A 5 40.05 60.24 3.01
N LYS A 6 39.71 59.41 3.99
CA LYS A 6 39.80 57.95 3.85
C LYS A 6 38.43 57.37 3.48
N THR A 7 38.33 57.25 2.17
CA THR A 7 37.45 56.43 1.33
C THR A 7 36.98 55.11 1.95
N ARG A 8 35.70 54.80 1.66
CA ARG A 8 35.12 53.44 1.62
C ARG A 8 36.07 52.49 0.90
N VAL A 9 36.37 51.35 1.52
CA VAL A 9 36.87 50.16 0.83
C VAL A 9 35.78 49.10 0.84
N ASN A 10 35.15 48.97 -0.33
CA ASN A 10 34.25 47.90 -0.69
C ASN A 10 35.06 46.60 -0.78
N ARG A 11 35.01 45.72 0.23
CA ARG A 11 35.54 44.35 0.10
C ARG A 11 34.45 43.43 -0.43
N ARG A 12 34.54 43.22 -1.74
CA ARG A 12 33.84 42.20 -2.52
C ARG A 12 34.03 40.81 -1.89
N THR A 13 32.90 40.12 -1.76
CA THR A 13 32.66 38.68 -1.98
C THR A 13 33.79 37.69 -1.65
N VAL A 14 33.59 36.93 -0.57
CA VAL A 14 34.16 35.58 -0.45
C VAL A 14 33.01 34.59 -0.58
N ASN A 15 32.90 34.01 -1.78
CA ASN A 15 32.12 32.81 -2.05
C ASN A 15 32.64 31.67 -1.17
N ARG A 16 32.02 31.46 0.00
CA ARG A 16 32.18 30.23 0.75
C ARG A 16 31.17 29.22 0.24
N ARG A 17 31.63 28.51 -0.80
CA ARG A 17 31.35 27.12 -1.14
C ARG A 17 30.15 26.53 -0.40
N THR A 18 29.07 26.34 -1.16
CA THR A 18 28.00 25.40 -0.89
C THR A 18 28.58 24.06 -0.43
N VAL A 19 28.52 23.79 0.87
CA VAL A 19 28.67 22.43 1.38
C VAL A 19 27.39 21.73 0.97
N ASN A 20 27.46 20.98 -0.13
CA ASN A 20 26.49 19.96 -0.50
C ASN A 20 26.41 18.94 0.64
N ARG A 21 25.62 19.24 1.68
CA ARG A 21 25.05 18.22 2.55
C ARG A 21 24.04 17.47 1.69
N ARG A 22 24.55 16.49 0.92
CA ARG A 22 23.75 15.37 0.46
C ARG A 22 23.17 14.74 1.72
N THR A 23 21.94 15.09 2.05
CA THR A 23 21.11 14.33 2.96
C THR A 23 21.02 12.93 2.36
N VAL A 24 21.83 12.01 2.88
CA VAL A 24 21.65 10.59 2.63
C VAL A 24 20.32 10.27 3.28
N ASN A 25 19.25 10.29 2.48
CA ASN A 25 17.97 9.71 2.83
C ASN A 25 18.24 8.23 3.10
N ARG A 26 18.56 7.89 4.34
CA ARG A 26 18.38 6.53 4.85
C ARG A 26 16.90 6.25 4.66
N ARG A 27 16.56 5.62 3.54
CA ARG A 27 15.28 4.95 3.38
C ARG A 27 15.22 3.97 4.53
N THR A 28 14.51 4.31 5.59
CA THR A 28 14.09 3.32 6.56
C THR A 28 13.34 2.28 5.74
N VAL A 29 13.90 1.08 5.62
CA VAL A 29 13.15 -0.07 5.11
C VAL A 29 12.00 -0.23 6.10
N LYS A 30 10.85 0.37 5.77
CA LYS A 30 9.62 0.14 6.53
C LYS A 30 9.42 -1.36 6.43
N LYS A 31 9.62 -2.09 7.54
CA LYS A 31 9.27 -3.50 7.61
C LYS A 31 7.84 -3.62 7.06
N ALA A 32 7.64 -4.54 6.13
CA ALA A 32 6.32 -4.77 5.56
C ALA A 32 5.31 -4.89 6.73
N PRO A 33 4.18 -4.16 6.68
CA PRO A 33 3.20 -4.23 7.76
C PRO A 33 2.80 -5.70 7.92
N LYS A 34 3.04 -6.26 9.12
CA LYS A 34 2.42 -7.53 9.48
C LYS A 34 0.92 -7.25 9.51
N TYR A 35 0.17 -7.88 8.60
CA TYR A 35 -1.27 -7.71 8.48
C TYR A 35 -1.97 -8.37 9.68
N ASP A 36 -1.85 -7.79 10.87
CA ASP A 36 -2.40 -8.37 12.09
C ASP A 36 -3.85 -7.93 12.30
N PHE A 37 -4.74 -8.34 11.39
CA PHE A 37 -6.17 -8.05 11.50
C PHE A 37 -6.84 -9.23 12.20
N ASP A 38 -7.43 -9.01 13.37
CA ASP A 38 -8.44 -9.93 13.92
C ASP A 38 -9.82 -9.40 13.53
N VAL A 39 -10.29 -9.81 12.35
CA VAL A 39 -11.57 -9.39 11.81
C VAL A 39 -12.68 -10.29 12.38
N PRO A 40 -13.76 -9.74 12.97
CA PRO A 40 -14.93 -10.50 13.35
C PRO A 40 -15.53 -11.26 12.16
N TYR A 41 -16.13 -12.43 12.41
CA TYR A 41 -16.70 -13.27 11.34
C TYR A 41 -17.72 -12.54 10.45
N PRO A 42 -18.69 -11.76 10.97
CA PRO A 42 -19.64 -11.03 10.11
C PRO A 42 -18.97 -10.03 9.17
N GLN A 43 -17.99 -9.27 9.68
CA GLN A 43 -17.23 -8.31 8.89
C GLN A 43 -16.41 -9.00 7.78
N LEU A 44 -15.97 -10.23 8.03
CA LEU A 44 -15.26 -11.03 7.04
C LEU A 44 -16.18 -11.50 5.92
N VAL A 45 -17.43 -11.86 6.24
CA VAL A 45 -18.48 -12.19 5.26
C VAL A 45 -18.85 -10.99 4.40
N GLU A 46 -19.06 -9.82 5.01
CA GLU A 46 -19.34 -8.57 4.28
C GLU A 46 -18.19 -8.20 3.34
N TRP A 47 -16.95 -8.31 3.83
CA TRP A 47 -15.78 -8.03 3.01
C TRP A 47 -15.66 -9.02 1.86
N TYR A 48 -15.90 -10.30 2.10
CA TYR A 48 -15.96 -11.32 1.05
C TYR A 48 -16.97 -10.93 -0.03
N GLN A 49 -18.24 -10.69 0.32
CA GLN A 49 -19.28 -10.30 -0.63
C GLN A 49 -18.90 -9.04 -1.42
N SER A 50 -18.43 -7.99 -0.72
CA SER A 50 -18.01 -6.74 -1.34
C SER A 50 -16.90 -6.93 -2.36
N THR A 51 -16.00 -7.87 -2.12
CA THR A 51 -14.88 -8.17 -3.02
C THR A 51 -15.37 -8.72 -4.35
N PHE A 52 -16.30 -9.66 -4.34
CA PHE A 52 -16.89 -10.21 -5.57
C PHE A 52 -17.73 -9.18 -6.32
N THR A 53 -18.52 -8.35 -5.61
CA THR A 53 -19.27 -7.27 -6.25
C THR A 53 -18.35 -6.25 -6.93
N LYS A 54 -17.20 -5.94 -6.32
CA LYS A 54 -16.23 -4.99 -6.87
C LYS A 54 -15.57 -5.47 -8.17
N LEU A 55 -15.57 -6.77 -8.47
CA LEU A 55 -14.95 -7.31 -9.67
C LEU A 55 -15.46 -6.63 -10.96
N GLY A 56 -16.78 -6.47 -11.11
CA GLY A 56 -17.37 -5.83 -12.29
C GLY A 56 -16.88 -4.38 -12.48
N TRP A 57 -16.74 -3.64 -11.38
CA TRP A 57 -16.21 -2.28 -11.38
C TRP A 57 -14.73 -2.24 -11.76
N MET A 58 -13.96 -3.27 -11.38
CA MET A 58 -12.54 -3.34 -11.71
C MET A 58 -12.30 -3.64 -13.18
N ILE A 59 -13.16 -4.43 -13.81
CA ILE A 59 -13.14 -4.65 -15.27
C ILE A 59 -13.31 -3.31 -16.01
N LEU A 60 -14.29 -2.50 -15.60
CA LEU A 60 -14.48 -1.15 -16.14
C LEU A 60 -13.28 -0.23 -15.83
N ALA A 61 -12.70 -0.36 -14.63
CA ALA A 61 -11.52 0.42 -14.25
C ALA A 61 -10.31 0.12 -15.15
N LYS A 62 -10.05 -1.15 -15.47
CA LYS A 62 -8.98 -1.55 -16.41
C LYS A 62 -9.22 -0.95 -17.79
N LYS A 63 -10.45 -1.04 -18.31
CA LYS A 63 -10.81 -0.49 -19.63
C LYS A 63 -10.54 1.02 -19.73
N ASN A 64 -10.72 1.74 -18.62
CA ASN A 64 -10.49 3.19 -18.55
C ASN A 64 -9.05 3.56 -18.12
N GLY A 65 -8.12 2.60 -18.08
CA GLY A 65 -6.72 2.85 -17.71
C GLY A 65 -6.47 3.15 -16.23
N MET A 66 -7.45 2.95 -15.34
CA MET A 66 -7.35 3.22 -13.90
C MET A 66 -6.64 2.08 -13.14
N MET A 67 -5.38 1.82 -13.48
CA MET A 67 -4.61 0.68 -12.93
C MET A 67 -4.36 0.75 -11.43
N ASP A 68 -4.29 1.95 -10.84
CA ASP A 68 -4.14 2.11 -9.39
C ASP A 68 -5.31 1.48 -8.61
N LYS A 69 -6.54 1.60 -9.13
CA LYS A 69 -7.73 1.01 -8.52
C LYS A 69 -7.69 -0.51 -8.60
N VAL A 70 -7.26 -1.04 -9.76
CA VAL A 70 -7.07 -2.49 -9.97
C VAL A 70 -6.01 -3.03 -9.01
N LEU A 71 -4.89 -2.33 -8.83
CA LEU A 71 -3.83 -2.71 -7.91
C LEU A 71 -4.31 -2.70 -6.45
N VAL A 72 -5.04 -1.66 -6.03
CA VAL A 72 -5.64 -1.60 -4.69
C VAL A 72 -6.62 -2.75 -4.46
N TYR A 73 -7.41 -3.09 -5.47
CA TYR A 73 -8.32 -4.23 -5.42
C TYR A 73 -7.59 -5.58 -5.29
N GLN A 74 -6.54 -5.81 -6.08
CA GLN A 74 -5.69 -7.00 -5.98
C GLN A 74 -5.09 -7.16 -4.58
N ASN A 75 -4.57 -6.05 -4.02
CA ASN A 75 -4.08 -6.02 -2.64
C ASN A 75 -5.20 -6.31 -1.64
N GLY A 76 -6.42 -5.82 -1.87
CA GLY A 76 -7.60 -6.13 -1.07
C GLY A 76 -7.92 -7.63 -1.04
N ILE A 77 -7.89 -8.30 -2.20
CA ILE A 77 -8.12 -9.75 -2.30
C ILE A 77 -7.04 -10.54 -1.54
N GLN A 78 -5.77 -10.13 -1.66
CA GLN A 78 -4.67 -10.77 -0.92
C GLN A 78 -4.85 -10.63 0.60
N ARG A 79 -5.27 -9.46 1.07
CA ARG A 79 -5.53 -9.23 2.49
C ARG A 79 -6.72 -10.03 3.00
N LEU A 80 -7.78 -10.15 2.20
CA LEU A 80 -8.93 -10.99 2.53
C LEU A 80 -8.53 -12.46 2.66
N HIS A 81 -7.75 -12.98 1.70
CA HIS A 81 -7.21 -14.35 1.76
C HIS A 81 -6.38 -14.59 3.03
N TYR A 82 -5.49 -13.65 3.38
CA TYR A 82 -4.72 -13.73 4.61
C TYR A 82 -5.61 -13.73 5.87
N ALA A 83 -6.62 -12.84 5.92
CA ALA A 83 -7.56 -12.76 7.04
C ALA A 83 -8.36 -14.06 7.20
N LEU A 84 -8.83 -14.66 6.10
CA LEU A 84 -9.49 -15.97 6.11
C LEU A 84 -8.56 -17.06 6.67
N CYS A 85 -7.33 -17.15 6.17
CA CYS A 85 -6.35 -18.13 6.65
C CYS A 85 -6.06 -17.98 8.15
N LYS A 86 -5.97 -16.75 8.65
CA LYS A 86 -5.78 -16.48 10.08
C LYS A 86 -7.01 -16.88 10.88
N LYS A 87 -8.22 -16.51 10.43
CA LYS A 87 -9.47 -16.82 11.14
C LYS A 87 -9.73 -18.33 11.23
N ILE A 88 -9.46 -19.07 10.15
CA ILE A 88 -9.59 -20.54 10.11
C ILE A 88 -8.71 -21.22 11.17
N LYS A 89 -7.49 -20.71 11.41
CA LYS A 89 -6.58 -21.26 12.41
C LYS A 89 -7.10 -21.10 13.84
N GLY A 90 -7.79 -19.99 14.12
CA GLY A 90 -8.36 -19.68 15.44
C GLY A 90 -9.82 -20.13 15.63
N MET A 91 -10.47 -20.69 14.60
CA MET A 91 -11.87 -21.08 14.67
C MET A 91 -12.03 -22.49 15.25
N HIS A 92 -12.75 -22.59 16.37
CA HIS A 92 -13.11 -23.86 17.02
C HIS A 92 -14.44 -24.43 16.50
N ASP A 93 -15.37 -23.55 16.11
CA ASP A 93 -16.67 -23.92 15.57
C ASP A 93 -16.50 -24.59 14.19
N LYS A 94 -16.94 -25.85 14.08
CA LYS A 94 -16.72 -26.69 12.89
C LYS A 94 -17.48 -26.16 11.67
N ASP A 95 -18.73 -25.72 11.85
CA ASP A 95 -19.59 -25.29 10.75
C ASP A 95 -19.08 -23.98 10.18
N LYS A 96 -18.81 -23.00 11.06
CA LYS A 96 -18.20 -21.73 10.64
C LYS A 96 -16.83 -21.92 10.01
N LYS A 97 -16.06 -22.91 10.45
CA LYS A 97 -14.76 -23.23 9.85
C LYS A 97 -14.92 -23.82 8.45
N ALA A 98 -15.93 -24.65 8.21
CA ALA A 98 -16.26 -25.15 6.88
C ALA A 98 -16.65 -23.99 5.95
N ASP A 99 -17.49 -23.06 6.40
CA ASP A 99 -17.85 -21.86 5.63
C ASP A 99 -16.61 -21.04 5.25
N LEU A 100 -15.70 -20.81 6.20
CA LEU A 100 -14.47 -20.06 5.94
C LEU A 100 -13.55 -20.77 4.95
N LEU A 101 -13.52 -22.10 4.94
CA LEU A 101 -12.74 -22.88 3.96
C LEU A 101 -13.31 -22.69 2.56
N ILE A 102 -14.63 -22.75 2.40
CA ILE A 102 -15.31 -22.49 1.12
C ILE A 102 -15.03 -21.06 0.65
N MET A 103 -15.15 -20.07 1.55
CA MET A 103 -14.83 -18.68 1.23
C MET A 103 -13.36 -18.52 0.80
N LYS A 104 -12.43 -19.22 1.46
CA LYS A 104 -11.01 -19.21 1.10
C LYS A 104 -10.79 -19.76 -0.30
N GLU A 105 -11.37 -20.91 -0.62
CA GLU A 105 -11.26 -21.54 -1.94
C GLU A 105 -11.79 -20.61 -3.05
N ASN A 106 -12.98 -20.03 -2.84
CA ASN A 106 -13.55 -19.07 -3.77
C ASN A 106 -12.65 -17.84 -3.98
N VAL A 107 -12.01 -17.35 -2.91
CA VAL A 107 -11.04 -16.24 -3.00
C VAL A 107 -9.78 -16.64 -3.76
N GLU A 108 -9.31 -17.88 -3.62
CA GLU A 108 -8.17 -18.40 -4.39
C GLU A 108 -8.50 -18.46 -5.88
N THR A 109 -9.67 -18.98 -6.26
CA THR A 109 -10.16 -18.95 -7.64
C THR A 109 -10.27 -17.51 -8.17
N LEU A 110 -10.80 -16.58 -7.37
CA LEU A 110 -10.86 -15.17 -7.75
C LEU A 110 -9.47 -14.57 -7.98
N GLN A 111 -8.49 -14.89 -7.14
CA GLN A 111 -7.11 -14.42 -7.32
C GLN A 111 -6.52 -14.89 -8.64
N GLU A 112 -6.76 -16.14 -9.03
CA GLU A 112 -6.29 -16.70 -10.30
C GLU A 112 -6.91 -15.97 -11.49
N HIS A 113 -8.23 -15.77 -11.48
CA HIS A 113 -8.91 -14.99 -12.51
C HIS A 113 -8.39 -13.56 -12.59
N VAL A 114 -8.25 -12.89 -11.46
CA VAL A 114 -7.77 -11.50 -11.42
C VAL A 114 -6.32 -11.42 -11.89
N LYS A 115 -5.46 -12.39 -11.59
CA LYS A 115 -4.09 -12.43 -12.12
C LYS A 115 -4.11 -12.60 -13.63
N ARG A 116 -4.92 -13.51 -14.16
CA ARG A 116 -5.00 -13.74 -15.62
C ARG A 116 -5.58 -12.53 -16.36
N ASP A 117 -6.65 -11.93 -15.83
CA ASP A 117 -7.41 -10.92 -16.52
C ASP A 117 -6.82 -9.51 -16.36
N PHE A 118 -6.02 -9.26 -15.32
CA PHE A 118 -5.37 -7.95 -15.05
C PHE A 118 -3.85 -7.96 -15.13
N SER A 119 -3.20 -9.10 -15.42
CA SER A 119 -1.82 -9.10 -15.94
C SER A 119 -1.77 -8.52 -17.35
#